data_AF-A0A955CTH0-F1
#
_entry.id   AF-A0A955CTH0-F1
#
_cell.length_a   1.000
_cell.length_b   1.000
_cell.length_c   1.000
_cell.angle_alpha   90.00
_cell.angle_beta   90.00
_cell.angle_gamma   90.00
#
_symmetry.space_group_name_H-M   'P 1'
#
loop_
_entity.id
_entity.type
_entity.pdbx_description
1 polymer ?
#
loop_
_entity_poly.entity_id
_entity_poly.type
_entity_poly.pdbx_seq_one_letter_code
_entity_poly.pdbx_strand_id
1 'polypeptide(L)'
;MSTLSQPTRLFVWMHPAQASLVHAVAQSCNLTIAGVGSNEPQGARDCAVKLQTNPIDDIRSLLGSDNYAKQGDVIWIAANAEQIELRSIHQASERGVAVLSCEPIPTDVFRFSGEKYGTHPWQNSTTGRQSLAVGPLVHRAIKQVATEDHFEEIGDIQSVTVDLGCRAGDLTENALLFSACAAINEFLGVPEWVMCARNKHHASVACQTAQGQIGSLSVSNALGKWTWRCRIAGTRGHILLDDVYVARILSSGDTEVLRHADYVELERAQPNETTSLFELPSADKLGVYYVSEHIRNAIARQFNTNLPQYPPVDVGAALSLMHAISLSSRTRQPESPRSIAAMSSA
;
A
#
# COMPACT_ATOMS: atom_id res chain seq x y z
N MET A 1 22.87 7.12 14.62
CA MET A 1 22.64 6.57 13.26
C MET A 1 23.96 6.02 12.75
N SER A 2 24.05 4.72 12.45
CA SER A 2 25.15 4.24 11.61
C SER A 2 24.94 4.87 10.24
N THR A 3 25.87 5.70 9.81
CA THR A 3 25.92 6.20 8.44
C THR A 3 25.94 5.00 7.50
N LEU A 4 24.85 4.76 6.77
CA LEU A 4 24.91 3.93 5.57
C LEU A 4 25.87 4.68 4.64
N SER A 5 27.14 4.28 4.64
CA SER A 5 28.22 4.99 3.93
C SER A 5 28.07 4.92 2.41
N GLN A 6 27.11 4.13 1.92
CA GLN A 6 26.72 4.06 0.52
C GLN A 6 25.20 4.15 0.39
N PRO A 7 24.69 4.88 -0.62
CA PRO A 7 23.25 4.93 -0.89
C PRO A 7 22.73 3.53 -1.20
N THR A 8 21.61 3.17 -0.59
CA THR A 8 20.95 1.89 -0.82
C THR A 8 20.54 1.76 -2.29
N ARG A 9 20.89 0.62 -2.91
CA ARG A 9 20.54 0.36 -4.31
C ARG A 9 19.08 -0.08 -4.40
N LEU A 10 18.40 0.44 -5.40
CA LEU A 10 17.02 0.11 -5.74
C LEU A 10 16.97 -0.59 -7.09
N PHE A 11 16.37 -1.76 -7.12
CA PHE A 11 15.98 -2.47 -8.33
C PHE A 11 14.47 -2.42 -8.48
N VAL A 12 13.97 -2.07 -9.66
CA VAL A 12 12.53 -1.84 -9.83
C VAL A 12 11.96 -2.72 -10.93
N TRP A 13 10.79 -3.31 -10.69
CA TRP A 13 10.00 -3.97 -11.71
C TRP A 13 8.72 -3.16 -11.98
N MET A 14 8.58 -2.60 -13.18
CA MET A 14 7.61 -1.54 -13.44
C MET A 14 7.11 -1.48 -14.88
N HIS A 15 6.00 -0.78 -15.08
CA HIS A 15 5.50 -0.35 -16.39
C HIS A 15 6.17 0.98 -16.80
N PRO A 16 6.45 1.25 -18.10
CA PRO A 16 7.13 2.48 -18.52
C PRO A 16 6.45 3.80 -18.14
N ALA A 17 5.15 3.77 -17.84
CA ALA A 17 4.38 4.92 -17.36
C ALA A 17 4.71 5.29 -15.90
N GLN A 18 5.25 4.37 -15.10
CA GLN A 18 5.56 4.58 -13.69
C GLN A 18 6.91 5.29 -13.45
N ALA A 19 7.65 5.64 -14.52
CA ALA A 19 9.02 6.14 -14.41
C ALA A 19 9.13 7.41 -13.57
N SER A 20 8.17 8.33 -13.70
CA SER A 20 8.08 9.56 -12.92
C SER A 20 7.91 9.28 -11.42
N LEU A 21 6.99 8.36 -11.08
CA LEU A 21 6.76 7.93 -9.70
C LEU A 21 8.02 7.30 -9.12
N VAL A 22 8.64 6.36 -9.85
CA VAL A 22 9.84 5.65 -9.40
C VAL A 22 11.00 6.60 -9.16
N HIS A 23 11.23 7.55 -10.06
CA HIS A 23 12.26 8.57 -9.89
C HIS A 23 12.00 9.44 -8.65
N ALA A 24 10.76 9.87 -8.43
CA ALA A 24 10.41 10.70 -7.27
C ALA A 24 10.60 9.95 -5.94
N VAL A 25 10.22 8.67 -5.90
CA VAL A 25 10.42 7.81 -4.72
C VAL A 25 11.91 7.56 -4.48
N ALA A 26 12.68 7.23 -5.52
CA ALA A 26 14.12 7.01 -5.36
C ALA A 26 14.84 8.26 -4.83
N GLN A 27 14.51 9.43 -5.37
CA GLN A 27 15.08 10.70 -4.95
C GLN A 27 14.74 11.05 -3.49
N SER A 28 13.46 10.94 -3.11
CA SER A 28 13.00 11.25 -1.74
C SER A 28 13.53 10.29 -0.68
N CYS A 29 13.80 9.04 -1.07
CA CYS A 29 14.35 8.01 -0.18
C CYS A 29 15.90 7.95 -0.21
N ASN A 30 16.57 8.81 -0.98
CA ASN A 30 18.02 8.76 -1.24
C ASN A 30 18.50 7.37 -1.70
N LEU A 31 17.76 6.76 -2.64
CA LEU A 31 18.07 5.47 -3.25
C LEU A 31 18.72 5.66 -4.62
N THR A 32 19.65 4.77 -4.97
CA THR A 32 20.25 4.74 -6.31
C THR A 32 19.61 3.64 -7.15
N ILE A 33 18.99 3.99 -8.28
CA ILE A 33 18.35 3.01 -9.18
C ILE A 33 19.43 2.22 -9.92
N ALA A 34 19.68 0.98 -9.48
CA ALA A 34 20.75 0.12 -10.00
C ALA A 34 20.33 -0.75 -11.19
N GLY A 35 19.02 -0.98 -11.35
CA GLY A 35 18.48 -1.64 -12.52
C GLY A 35 16.96 -1.65 -12.56
N VAL A 36 16.40 -1.87 -13.74
CA VAL A 36 14.95 -1.86 -13.97
C VAL A 36 14.50 -2.96 -14.92
N GLY A 37 13.40 -3.62 -14.58
CA GLY A 37 12.74 -4.61 -15.44
C GLY A 37 11.28 -4.28 -15.68
N SER A 38 10.64 -5.05 -16.57
CA SER A 38 9.25 -4.87 -16.97
C SER A 38 8.65 -6.17 -17.51
N ASN A 39 7.33 -6.32 -17.41
CA ASN A 39 6.61 -7.43 -18.05
C ASN A 39 6.33 -7.21 -19.53
N GLU A 40 6.58 -6.00 -20.07
CA GLU A 40 6.29 -5.72 -21.47
C GLU A 40 7.41 -6.21 -22.38
N PRO A 41 7.09 -6.79 -23.55
CA PRO A 41 8.08 -7.08 -24.58
C PRO A 41 8.77 -5.76 -24.99
N GLN A 42 10.05 -5.57 -24.60
CA GLN A 42 10.87 -4.35 -24.71
C GLN A 42 10.78 -3.34 -23.54
N GLY A 43 9.81 -3.46 -22.63
CA GLY A 43 9.60 -2.48 -21.56
C GLY A 43 10.81 -2.29 -20.65
N ALA A 44 11.60 -3.35 -20.39
CA ALA A 44 12.79 -3.24 -19.54
C ALA A 44 13.83 -2.27 -20.12
N ARG A 45 14.04 -2.28 -21.45
CA ARG A 45 14.99 -1.39 -22.13
C ARG A 45 14.48 0.04 -22.16
N ASP A 46 13.19 0.23 -22.43
CA ASP A 46 12.57 1.56 -22.45
C ASP A 46 12.61 2.21 -21.06
N CYS A 47 12.29 1.44 -20.02
CA CYS A 47 12.43 1.86 -18.63
C CYS A 47 13.89 2.20 -18.30
N ALA A 48 14.85 1.38 -18.74
CA ALA A 48 16.27 1.59 -18.49
C ALA A 48 16.79 2.89 -19.11
N VAL A 49 16.36 3.22 -20.33
CA VAL A 49 16.67 4.50 -20.98
C VAL A 49 16.08 5.69 -20.19
N LYS A 50 14.80 5.59 -19.80
CA LYS A 50 14.11 6.65 -19.04
C LYS A 50 14.74 6.91 -17.67
N LEU A 51 15.19 5.86 -16.99
CA LEU A 51 15.78 5.92 -15.66
C LEU A 51 17.31 5.95 -15.66
N GLN A 52 17.94 5.98 -16.84
CA GLN A 52 19.40 5.99 -17.03
C GLN A 52 20.11 4.88 -16.24
N THR A 53 19.58 3.66 -16.32
CA THR A 53 20.05 2.51 -15.56
C THR A 53 20.17 1.26 -16.44
N ASN A 54 20.50 0.10 -15.86
CA ASN A 54 20.62 -1.15 -16.59
C ASN A 54 19.27 -1.88 -16.72
N PRO A 55 18.94 -2.46 -17.89
CA PRO A 55 17.76 -3.30 -18.03
C PRO A 55 17.95 -4.64 -17.31
N ILE A 56 16.84 -5.16 -16.79
CA ILE A 56 16.73 -6.48 -16.17
C ILE A 56 15.64 -7.24 -16.91
N ASP A 57 16.04 -8.29 -17.62
CA ASP A 57 15.15 -9.02 -18.51
C ASP A 57 14.31 -10.09 -17.78
N ASP A 58 14.69 -10.48 -16.56
CA ASP A 58 14.00 -11.54 -15.80
C ASP A 58 13.91 -11.23 -14.31
N ILE A 59 12.67 -11.14 -13.81
CA ILE A 59 12.39 -10.90 -12.40
C ILE A 59 12.80 -12.07 -11.50
N ARG A 60 12.79 -13.30 -12.01
CA ARG A 60 13.20 -14.48 -11.22
C ARG A 60 14.70 -14.44 -10.97
N SER A 61 15.47 -14.05 -11.98
CA SER A 61 16.90 -13.80 -11.84
C SER A 61 17.18 -12.66 -10.85
N LEU A 62 16.41 -11.57 -10.86
CA LEU A 62 16.52 -10.49 -9.88
C LEU A 62 16.25 -10.98 -8.44
N LEU A 63 15.18 -11.75 -8.24
CA LEU A 63 14.75 -12.23 -6.92
C LEU A 63 15.56 -13.45 -6.42
N GLY A 64 16.19 -14.22 -7.31
CA GLY A 64 16.84 -15.49 -6.98
C GLY A 64 18.37 -15.51 -7.07
N SER A 65 18.98 -14.52 -7.73
CA SER A 65 20.44 -14.50 -7.97
C SER A 65 21.17 -13.45 -7.14
N ASP A 66 22.35 -13.77 -6.62
CA ASP A 66 23.26 -12.82 -5.95
C ASP A 66 23.94 -11.85 -6.93
N ASN A 67 23.74 -12.07 -8.24
CA ASN A 67 24.30 -11.23 -9.29
C ASN A 67 23.67 -9.84 -9.35
N TYR A 68 22.41 -9.72 -8.93
CA TYR A 68 21.67 -8.45 -8.97
C TYR A 68 21.62 -7.79 -7.59
N ALA A 69 20.73 -8.27 -6.73
CA ALA A 69 20.50 -7.74 -5.40
C ALA A 69 21.31 -8.52 -4.36
N LYS A 70 21.92 -7.77 -3.45
CA LYS A 70 22.73 -8.21 -2.32
C LYS A 70 22.10 -7.71 -1.03
N GLN A 71 22.57 -8.22 0.10
CA GLN A 71 22.15 -7.77 1.42
C GLN A 71 22.21 -6.23 1.52
N GLY A 72 21.10 -5.62 1.94
CA GLY A 72 20.98 -4.17 2.07
C GLY A 72 20.35 -3.48 0.86
N ASP A 73 20.15 -4.16 -0.27
CA ASP A 73 19.44 -3.62 -1.42
C ASP A 73 17.91 -3.72 -1.26
N VAL A 74 17.20 -2.93 -2.07
CA VAL A 74 15.74 -2.93 -2.17
C VAL A 74 15.32 -3.37 -3.57
N ILE A 75 14.35 -4.27 -3.64
CA ILE A 75 13.60 -4.64 -4.85
C ILE A 75 12.19 -4.08 -4.68
N TRP A 76 11.75 -3.24 -5.61
CA TRP A 76 10.38 -2.71 -5.64
C TRP A 76 9.62 -3.20 -6.87
N ILE A 77 8.55 -3.94 -6.61
CA ILE A 77 7.61 -4.46 -7.60
C ILE A 77 6.46 -3.46 -7.71
N ALA A 78 6.59 -2.49 -8.62
CA ALA A 78 5.63 -1.41 -8.82
C ALA A 78 4.49 -1.79 -9.78
N ALA A 79 4.73 -2.70 -10.72
CA ALA A 79 3.73 -3.22 -11.63
C ALA A 79 3.20 -4.60 -11.20
N ASN A 80 2.03 -4.98 -11.72
CA ASN A 80 1.48 -6.32 -11.55
C ASN A 80 2.53 -7.37 -11.90
N ALA A 81 2.77 -8.32 -11.01
CA ALA A 81 3.76 -9.35 -11.22
C ALA A 81 3.20 -10.75 -10.95
N GLU A 82 2.15 -11.11 -11.70
CA GLU A 82 1.47 -12.43 -11.63
C GLU A 82 2.41 -13.64 -11.77
N GLN A 83 3.58 -13.42 -12.37
CA GLN A 83 4.61 -14.42 -12.60
C GLN A 83 5.59 -14.60 -11.43
N ILE A 84 5.51 -13.75 -10.40
CA ILE A 84 6.35 -13.89 -9.21
C ILE A 84 5.78 -14.99 -8.32
N GLU A 85 6.59 -15.98 -8.06
CA GLU A 85 6.33 -16.97 -7.03
C GLU A 85 6.73 -16.42 -5.66
N LEU A 86 5.89 -16.65 -4.64
CA LEU A 86 6.20 -16.30 -3.25
C LEU A 86 7.56 -16.85 -2.80
N ARG A 87 7.94 -18.03 -3.30
CA ARG A 87 9.23 -18.65 -3.01
C ARG A 87 10.41 -17.77 -3.43
N SER A 88 10.32 -17.07 -4.56
CA SER A 88 11.39 -16.16 -5.00
C SER A 88 11.51 -14.93 -4.09
N ILE A 89 10.39 -14.43 -3.56
CA ILE A 89 10.39 -13.34 -2.58
C ILE A 89 11.03 -13.80 -1.27
N HIS A 90 10.71 -15.01 -0.81
CA HIS A 90 11.36 -15.61 0.35
C HIS A 90 12.87 -15.72 0.18
N GLN A 91 13.33 -16.24 -0.96
CA GLN A 91 14.76 -16.36 -1.26
C GLN A 91 15.46 -15.00 -1.29
N ALA A 92 14.82 -13.95 -1.82
CA ALA A 92 15.37 -12.59 -1.74
C ALA A 92 15.50 -12.13 -0.28
N SER A 93 14.46 -12.35 0.53
CA SER A 93 14.47 -11.94 1.94
C SER A 93 15.44 -12.71 2.82
N GLU A 94 15.63 -14.01 2.60
CA GLU A 94 16.61 -14.83 3.32
C GLU A 94 18.04 -14.30 3.11
N ARG A 95 18.28 -13.66 1.96
CA ARG A 95 19.54 -12.98 1.62
C ARG A 95 19.64 -11.55 2.17
N GLY A 96 18.65 -11.10 2.93
CA GLY A 96 18.59 -9.76 3.48
C GLY A 96 18.32 -8.67 2.43
N VAL A 97 17.69 -9.03 1.31
CA VAL A 97 17.17 -8.08 0.32
C VAL A 97 15.77 -7.67 0.74
N ALA A 98 15.52 -6.36 0.71
CA ALA A 98 14.22 -5.80 1.00
C ALA A 98 13.30 -5.92 -0.22
N VAL A 99 12.12 -6.57 -0.11
CA VAL A 99 11.15 -6.61 -1.22
C VAL A 99 9.92 -5.76 -0.87
N LEU A 100 9.50 -4.90 -1.79
CA LEU A 100 8.32 -4.05 -1.67
C LEU A 100 7.38 -4.31 -2.85
N SER A 101 6.08 -4.26 -2.63
CA SER A 101 5.10 -4.38 -3.72
C SER A 101 3.97 -3.38 -3.58
N CYS A 102 3.55 -2.80 -4.71
CA CYS A 102 2.33 -2.00 -4.76
C CYS A 102 1.06 -2.86 -4.80
N GLU A 103 1.16 -4.10 -5.26
CA GLU A 103 0.05 -5.05 -5.35
C GLU A 103 0.24 -6.23 -4.37
N PRO A 104 -0.85 -6.84 -3.88
CA PRO A 104 -0.75 -8.09 -3.16
C PRO A 104 -0.04 -9.14 -4.02
N ILE A 105 0.89 -9.88 -3.42
CA ILE A 105 1.54 -11.03 -4.05
C ILE A 105 1.27 -12.25 -3.16
N PRO A 106 0.61 -13.30 -3.66
CA PRO A 106 -0.08 -13.35 -4.96
C PRO A 106 -1.26 -12.38 -5.04
N THR A 107 -1.73 -12.08 -6.25
CA THR A 107 -2.91 -11.24 -6.48
C THR A 107 -4.24 -11.98 -6.26
N ASP A 108 -4.17 -13.28 -5.95
CA ASP A 108 -5.30 -14.20 -5.89
C ASP A 108 -5.34 -14.92 -4.54
N VAL A 109 -6.48 -14.84 -3.85
CA VAL A 109 -6.74 -15.51 -2.56
C VAL A 109 -6.67 -17.05 -2.62
N PHE A 110 -6.95 -17.67 -3.78
CA PHE A 110 -6.83 -19.13 -3.96
C PHE A 110 -5.37 -19.59 -3.96
N ARG A 111 -4.43 -18.69 -4.25
CA ARG A 111 -3.00 -18.97 -4.11
C ARG A 111 -2.50 -18.75 -2.68
N PHE A 112 -3.28 -18.10 -1.80
CA PHE A 112 -2.95 -17.89 -0.39
C PHE A 112 -3.21 -19.11 0.49
N SER A 113 -4.17 -19.96 0.15
CA SER A 113 -4.72 -20.99 1.05
C SER A 113 -4.03 -22.36 1.00
N GLY A 114 -2.96 -22.53 0.23
CA GLY A 114 -2.27 -23.82 0.14
C GLY A 114 -1.28 -24.06 1.30
N GLU A 115 -1.26 -25.29 1.84
CA GLU A 115 -0.24 -25.81 2.80
C GLU A 115 1.22 -25.56 2.35
N LYS A 116 1.43 -25.34 1.06
CA LYS A 116 2.75 -25.10 0.44
C LYS A 116 3.48 -23.85 0.94
N TYR A 117 2.79 -22.91 1.60
CA TYR A 117 3.39 -21.62 1.99
C TYR A 117 3.70 -21.46 3.48
N GLY A 118 3.43 -22.47 4.33
CA GLY A 118 3.73 -22.43 5.76
C GLY A 118 3.10 -21.23 6.50
N THR A 119 3.49 -20.98 7.76
CA THR A 119 3.15 -19.73 8.45
C THR A 119 3.70 -18.55 7.65
N HIS A 120 2.79 -17.70 7.17
CA HIS A 120 3.02 -16.77 6.09
C HIS A 120 4.21 -15.80 6.33
N PRO A 121 5.02 -15.44 5.30
CA PRO A 121 6.04 -14.39 5.39
C PRO A 121 5.56 -13.03 5.91
N TRP A 122 4.25 -12.75 5.84
CA TRP A 122 3.65 -11.52 6.37
C TRP A 122 3.54 -11.52 7.90
N GLN A 123 3.42 -12.71 8.51
CA GLN A 123 3.03 -12.87 9.91
C GLN A 123 4.19 -13.37 10.78
N ASN A 124 5.13 -14.17 10.23
CA ASN A 124 6.16 -14.84 11.02
C ASN A 124 7.57 -14.76 10.40
N SER A 125 8.09 -13.57 10.10
CA SER A 125 9.56 -13.45 10.08
C SER A 125 10.05 -13.46 11.54
N THR A 126 10.39 -14.63 12.06
CA THR A 126 11.08 -14.76 13.37
C THR A 126 12.37 -13.94 13.44
N THR A 127 12.89 -13.51 12.29
CA THR A 127 14.04 -12.61 12.12
C THR A 127 13.70 -11.11 12.23
N GLY A 128 12.45 -10.74 12.48
CA GLY A 128 12.01 -9.34 12.62
C GLY A 128 12.07 -8.50 11.33
N ARG A 129 12.36 -9.11 10.18
CA ARG A 129 12.38 -8.45 8.87
C ARG A 129 11.16 -8.86 8.06
N GLN A 130 10.17 -7.96 7.97
CA GLN A 130 9.08 -8.14 7.01
C GLN A 130 9.67 -8.23 5.60
N SER A 131 9.59 -9.41 4.98
CA SER A 131 10.17 -9.70 3.66
C SER A 131 9.51 -8.92 2.54
N LEU A 132 8.23 -8.60 2.72
CA LEU A 132 7.38 -7.98 1.74
C LEU A 132 6.53 -6.91 2.43
N ALA A 133 6.59 -5.67 1.96
CA ALA A 133 5.60 -4.67 2.31
C ALA A 133 4.67 -4.50 1.10
N VAL A 134 3.47 -5.06 1.19
CA VAL A 134 2.36 -4.52 0.41
C VAL A 134 1.97 -3.25 1.11
N GLY A 135 1.96 -2.15 0.36
CA GLY A 135 1.51 -0.88 0.91
C GLY A 135 0.01 -0.73 0.70
N PRO A 136 -0.86 -1.12 1.65
CA PRO A 136 -2.14 -0.43 1.73
C PRO A 136 -1.82 1.01 2.16
N LEU A 137 -1.59 1.85 1.16
CA LEU A 137 -1.13 3.23 1.31
C LEU A 137 -2.02 3.98 2.32
N VAL A 138 -3.33 3.71 2.22
CA VAL A 138 -4.37 4.26 3.09
C VAL A 138 -4.28 3.72 4.51
N HIS A 139 -4.31 2.40 4.70
CA HIS A 139 -4.31 1.80 6.05
C HIS A 139 -3.17 2.34 6.92
N ARG A 140 -1.96 2.45 6.35
CA ARG A 140 -0.82 2.96 7.11
C ARG A 140 -0.91 4.47 7.33
N ALA A 141 -1.37 5.26 6.36
CA ALA A 141 -1.57 6.69 6.55
C ALA A 141 -2.59 6.97 7.66
N ILE A 142 -3.66 6.18 7.74
CA ILE A 142 -4.67 6.31 8.80
C ILE A 142 -4.07 6.00 10.17
N LYS A 143 -3.37 4.85 10.33
CA LYS A 143 -2.76 4.48 11.62
C LYS A 143 -1.61 5.37 12.03
N GLN A 144 -0.97 6.04 11.07
CA GLN A 144 0.00 7.07 11.40
C GLN A 144 -0.70 8.27 12.02
N VAL A 145 -1.81 8.76 11.46
CA VAL A 145 -2.33 10.08 11.89
C VAL A 145 -3.53 10.04 12.84
N ALA A 146 -4.28 8.94 12.87
CA ALA A 146 -5.36 8.73 13.84
C ALA A 146 -4.86 7.84 14.99
N THR A 147 -4.77 8.41 16.19
CA THR A 147 -4.44 7.70 17.42
C THR A 147 -5.63 6.87 17.92
N GLU A 148 -5.37 5.92 18.83
CA GLU A 148 -6.44 5.16 19.49
C GLU A 148 -7.45 6.09 20.19
N ASP A 149 -6.96 7.16 20.84
CA ASP A 149 -7.81 8.20 21.46
C ASP A 149 -8.80 8.83 20.47
N HIS A 150 -8.36 9.11 19.23
CA HIS A 150 -9.26 9.65 18.20
C HIS A 150 -10.40 8.68 17.89
N PHE A 151 -10.11 7.37 17.83
CA PHE A 151 -11.11 6.34 17.58
C PHE A 151 -12.05 6.13 18.77
N GLU A 152 -11.52 6.12 19.99
CA GLU A 152 -12.32 6.01 21.21
C GLU A 152 -13.34 7.15 21.30
N GLU A 153 -12.92 8.38 21.02
CA GLU A 153 -13.78 9.55 21.12
C GLU A 153 -14.97 9.53 20.14
N ILE A 154 -14.76 9.12 18.88
CA ILE A 154 -15.87 9.03 17.91
C ILE A 154 -16.87 7.91 18.20
N GLY A 155 -16.55 7.01 19.15
CA GLY A 155 -17.39 5.88 19.54
C GLY A 155 -17.45 4.76 18.50
N ASP A 156 -18.47 3.91 18.58
CA ASP A 156 -18.61 2.74 17.70
C ASP A 156 -18.68 3.16 16.23
N ILE A 157 -17.76 2.66 15.41
CA ILE A 157 -17.70 2.94 13.97
C ILE A 157 -18.98 2.43 13.29
N GLN A 158 -19.67 3.31 12.58
CA GLN A 158 -20.92 3.03 11.85
C GLN A 158 -20.70 2.97 10.34
N SER A 159 -19.80 3.80 9.81
CA SER A 159 -19.49 3.77 8.39
C SER A 159 -18.07 4.21 8.04
N VAL A 160 -17.58 3.67 6.92
CA VAL A 160 -16.27 4.01 6.37
C VAL A 160 -16.40 4.27 4.87
N THR A 161 -15.85 5.38 4.41
CA THR A 161 -15.74 5.73 2.99
C THR A 161 -14.26 5.87 2.63
N VAL A 162 -13.83 5.21 1.56
CA VAL A 162 -12.45 5.31 1.05
C VAL A 162 -12.46 5.71 -0.41
N ASP A 163 -11.96 6.89 -0.74
CA ASP A 163 -11.76 7.34 -2.12
C ASP A 163 -10.27 7.34 -2.45
N LEU A 164 -9.88 6.70 -3.53
CA LEU A 164 -8.50 6.67 -4.02
C LEU A 164 -8.41 6.98 -5.50
N GLY A 165 -7.42 7.79 -5.87
CA GLY A 165 -7.15 8.13 -7.24
C GLY A 165 -5.67 8.31 -7.50
N CYS A 166 -5.22 7.92 -8.69
CA CYS A 166 -3.90 8.27 -9.19
C CYS A 166 -3.96 8.71 -10.67
N ARG A 167 -2.83 9.17 -11.21
CA ARG A 167 -2.70 9.42 -12.64
C ARG A 167 -2.66 8.09 -13.40
N ALA A 168 -3.03 8.16 -14.67
CA ALA A 168 -2.91 7.03 -15.58
C ALA A 168 -1.48 6.49 -15.61
N GLY A 169 -1.35 5.22 -15.23
CA GLY A 169 -0.08 4.50 -15.27
C GLY A 169 0.81 4.65 -14.04
N ASP A 170 0.42 5.40 -13.01
CA ASP A 170 1.19 5.49 -11.76
C ASP A 170 1.01 4.22 -10.90
N LEU A 171 -0.23 3.81 -10.66
CA LEU A 171 -0.58 2.54 -10.01
C LEU A 171 -1.65 1.80 -10.81
N THR A 172 -1.73 0.49 -10.58
CA THR A 172 -2.81 -0.32 -11.11
C THR A 172 -4.08 -0.13 -10.28
N GLU A 173 -5.24 -0.42 -10.87
CA GLU A 173 -6.50 -0.42 -10.13
C GLU A 173 -6.49 -1.44 -9.00
N ASN A 174 -5.82 -2.59 -9.18
CA ASN A 174 -5.70 -3.63 -8.15
C ASN A 174 -4.93 -3.15 -6.92
N ALA A 175 -3.86 -2.37 -7.09
CA ALA A 175 -3.13 -1.77 -5.97
C ALA A 175 -4.02 -0.82 -5.14
N LEU A 176 -4.82 0.00 -5.84
CA LEU A 176 -5.77 0.92 -5.20
C LEU A 176 -6.89 0.15 -4.50
N LEU A 177 -7.50 -0.83 -5.18
CA LEU A 177 -8.55 -1.69 -4.61
C LEU A 177 -8.05 -2.43 -3.38
N PHE A 178 -6.86 -3.02 -3.42
CA PHE A 178 -6.27 -3.71 -2.27
C PHE A 178 -6.12 -2.77 -1.07
N SER A 179 -5.58 -1.57 -1.32
CA SER A 179 -5.41 -0.55 -0.28
C SER A 179 -6.74 -0.14 0.35
N ALA A 180 -7.78 0.06 -0.45
CA ALA A 180 -9.11 0.40 0.03
C ALA A 180 -9.80 -0.76 0.75
N CYS A 181 -9.68 -1.99 0.24
CA CYS A 181 -10.24 -3.20 0.87
C CYS A 181 -9.59 -3.47 2.22
N ALA A 182 -8.28 -3.32 2.33
CA ALA A 182 -7.55 -3.44 3.59
C ALA A 182 -8.04 -2.41 4.62
N ALA A 183 -8.25 -1.15 4.21
CA ALA A 183 -8.79 -0.13 5.09
C ALA A 183 -10.23 -0.44 5.54
N ILE A 184 -11.11 -0.87 4.63
CA ILE A 184 -12.48 -1.29 4.99
C ILE A 184 -12.46 -2.43 6.01
N ASN A 185 -11.67 -3.48 5.76
CA ASN A 185 -11.60 -4.63 6.66
C ASN A 185 -11.03 -4.28 8.04
N GLU A 186 -10.06 -3.37 8.11
CA GLU A 186 -9.50 -2.91 9.40
C GLU A 186 -10.57 -2.27 10.29
N PHE A 187 -11.42 -1.41 9.73
CA PHE A 187 -12.36 -0.61 10.53
C PHE A 187 -13.74 -1.25 10.67
N LEU A 188 -14.19 -2.01 9.69
CA LEU A 188 -15.52 -2.62 9.67
C LEU A 188 -15.49 -4.15 9.81
N GLY A 189 -14.32 -4.78 9.74
CA GLY A 189 -14.22 -6.23 9.55
C GLY A 189 -14.67 -6.66 8.15
N VAL A 190 -14.86 -7.97 7.97
CA VAL A 190 -15.24 -8.54 6.66
C VAL A 190 -16.72 -8.26 6.37
N PRO A 191 -17.05 -7.54 5.28
CA PRO A 191 -18.43 -7.31 4.88
C PRO A 191 -19.19 -8.61 4.61
N GLU A 192 -20.49 -8.61 4.86
CA GLU A 192 -21.40 -9.71 4.53
C GLU A 192 -21.66 -9.76 3.01
N TRP A 193 -21.91 -8.60 2.42
CA TRP A 193 -22.13 -8.44 0.98
C TRP A 193 -21.42 -7.19 0.44
N VAL A 194 -21.13 -7.23 -0.87
CA VAL A 194 -20.59 -6.12 -1.66
C VAL A 194 -21.34 -6.03 -2.98
N MET A 195 -21.56 -4.81 -3.45
CA MET A 195 -21.98 -4.51 -4.82
C MET A 195 -20.98 -3.57 -5.49
N CYS A 196 -20.64 -3.86 -6.75
CA CYS A 196 -19.69 -3.05 -7.50
C CYS A 196 -20.23 -2.60 -8.86
N ALA A 197 -20.09 -1.30 -9.14
CA ALA A 197 -20.15 -0.74 -10.49
C ALA A 197 -18.72 -0.41 -10.96
N ARG A 198 -18.29 -1.02 -12.07
CA ARG A 198 -16.92 -0.90 -12.58
C ARG A 198 -16.89 -0.56 -14.06
N ASN A 199 -15.98 0.31 -14.45
CA ASN A 199 -15.55 0.53 -15.82
C ASN A 199 -14.04 0.29 -15.94
N LYS A 200 -13.45 0.59 -17.10
CA LYS A 200 -12.02 0.32 -17.39
C LYS A 200 -11.04 0.97 -16.39
N HIS A 201 -11.40 2.11 -15.81
CA HIS A 201 -10.50 2.94 -15.02
C HIS A 201 -11.01 3.24 -13.61
N HIS A 202 -12.23 2.84 -13.30
CA HIS A 202 -12.93 3.26 -12.10
C HIS A 202 -13.79 2.12 -11.56
N ALA A 203 -13.75 1.94 -10.25
CA ALA A 203 -14.67 1.07 -9.53
C ALA A 203 -15.28 1.85 -8.37
N SER A 204 -16.60 1.75 -8.25
CA SER A 204 -17.38 2.25 -7.11
C SER A 204 -18.08 1.07 -6.46
N VAL A 205 -17.94 0.98 -5.14
CA VAL A 205 -18.34 -0.18 -4.35
C VAL A 205 -19.10 0.27 -3.11
N ALA A 206 -20.18 -0.42 -2.82
CA ALA A 206 -20.89 -0.36 -1.55
C ALA A 206 -20.87 -1.73 -0.90
N CYS A 207 -20.76 -1.78 0.41
CA CYS A 207 -20.77 -3.01 1.19
C CYS A 207 -21.39 -2.78 2.57
N GLN A 208 -21.81 -3.86 3.21
CA GLN A 208 -22.38 -3.82 4.55
C GLN A 208 -21.90 -5.02 5.37
N THR A 209 -21.66 -4.81 6.66
CA THR A 209 -21.33 -5.87 7.61
C THR A 209 -22.60 -6.54 8.13
N ALA A 210 -22.46 -7.72 8.75
CA ALA A 210 -23.59 -8.41 9.40
C ALA A 210 -24.20 -7.60 10.56
N GLN A 211 -23.42 -6.68 11.15
CA GLN A 211 -23.84 -5.75 12.19
C GLN A 211 -24.54 -4.50 11.63
N GLY A 212 -24.69 -4.39 10.30
CA GLY A 212 -25.37 -3.27 9.65
C GLY A 212 -24.48 -2.06 9.37
N GLN A 213 -23.19 -2.10 9.70
CA GLN A 213 -22.24 -1.02 9.41
C GLN A 213 -22.01 -0.93 7.90
N ILE A 214 -21.78 0.28 7.39
CA ILE A 214 -21.77 0.55 5.94
C ILE A 214 -20.37 0.94 5.48
N GLY A 215 -19.85 0.22 4.49
CA GLY A 215 -18.60 0.56 3.82
C GLY A 215 -18.86 1.05 2.40
N SER A 216 -18.09 2.04 1.97
CA SER A 216 -18.03 2.45 0.57
C SER A 216 -16.60 2.66 0.15
N LEU A 217 -16.27 2.27 -1.08
CA LEU A 217 -14.98 2.62 -1.66
C LEU A 217 -15.11 3.02 -3.12
N SER A 218 -14.23 3.90 -3.55
CA SER A 218 -14.16 4.45 -4.89
C SER A 218 -12.70 4.51 -5.29
N VAL A 219 -12.34 3.85 -6.39
CA VAL A 219 -10.94 3.86 -6.87
C VAL A 219 -10.88 4.29 -8.32
N SER A 220 -9.83 5.04 -8.69
CA SER A 220 -9.57 5.41 -10.08
C SER A 220 -8.08 5.44 -10.39
N ASN A 221 -7.65 4.64 -11.38
CA ASN A 221 -6.27 4.71 -11.86
C ASN A 221 -6.09 5.73 -13.00
N ALA A 222 -7.08 6.57 -13.27
CA ALA A 222 -7.03 7.58 -14.33
C ALA A 222 -7.70 8.90 -13.90
N LEU A 223 -7.56 9.28 -12.63
CA LEU A 223 -8.16 10.50 -12.10
C LEU A 223 -7.42 11.78 -12.55
N GLY A 224 -6.23 11.65 -13.14
CA GLY A 224 -5.39 12.77 -13.60
C GLY A 224 -4.56 13.44 -12.50
N LYS A 225 -4.86 13.11 -11.24
CA LYS A 225 -4.06 13.48 -10.07
C LYS A 225 -4.07 12.34 -9.06
N TRP A 226 -3.13 12.42 -8.13
CA TRP A 226 -3.22 11.62 -6.92
C TRP A 226 -4.22 12.23 -5.96
N THR A 227 -5.00 11.37 -5.34
CA THR A 227 -5.82 11.73 -4.18
C THR A 227 -6.09 10.51 -3.34
N TRP A 228 -6.13 10.69 -2.04
CA TRP A 228 -6.75 9.74 -1.14
C TRP A 228 -7.62 10.48 -0.14
N ARG A 229 -8.74 9.86 0.21
CA ARG A 229 -9.61 10.31 1.27
C ARG A 229 -10.15 9.11 2.02
N CYS A 230 -10.16 9.20 3.34
CA CYS A 230 -10.87 8.26 4.19
C CYS A 230 -11.77 9.03 5.13
N ARG A 231 -13.04 8.62 5.22
CA ARG A 231 -13.98 9.13 6.21
C ARG A 231 -14.43 7.97 7.09
N ILE A 232 -14.32 8.13 8.40
CA ILE A 232 -14.71 7.14 9.39
C ILE A 232 -15.73 7.82 10.29
N ALA A 233 -16.99 7.40 10.24
CA ALA A 233 -18.05 7.95 11.07
C ALA A 233 -18.39 6.96 12.19
N GLY A 234 -18.35 7.44 13.43
CA GLY A 234 -18.79 6.71 14.61
C GLY A 234 -20.09 7.29 15.19
N THR A 235 -20.54 6.73 16.30
CA THR A 235 -21.78 7.16 16.99
C THR A 235 -21.71 8.57 17.58
N ARG A 236 -20.50 9.10 17.83
CA ARG A 236 -20.26 10.39 18.49
C ARG A 236 -19.46 11.37 17.64
N GLY A 237 -19.19 11.08 16.38
CA GLY A 237 -18.39 11.96 15.54
C GLY A 237 -17.88 11.30 14.27
N HIS A 238 -16.95 11.96 13.60
CA HIS A 238 -16.24 11.39 12.47
C HIS A 238 -14.81 11.89 12.35
N ILE A 239 -13.96 11.06 11.77
CA ILE A 239 -12.60 11.38 11.34
C ILE A 239 -12.62 11.50 9.81
N LEU A 240 -12.08 12.61 9.31
CA LEU A 240 -11.84 12.85 7.90
C LEU A 240 -10.32 12.93 7.68
N LEU A 241 -9.84 12.12 6.75
CA LEU A 241 -8.44 12.03 6.37
C LEU A 241 -8.38 12.29 4.88
N ASP A 242 -7.54 13.23 4.44
CA ASP A 242 -7.29 13.46 3.02
C ASP A 242 -5.83 13.81 2.74
N ASP A 243 -5.53 14.17 1.49
CA ASP A 243 -4.19 14.53 1.04
C ASP A 243 -3.53 15.68 1.84
N VAL A 244 -4.28 16.44 2.63
CA VAL A 244 -3.78 17.67 3.27
C VAL A 244 -4.03 17.65 4.77
N TYR A 245 -5.19 17.18 5.19
CA TYR A 245 -5.69 17.35 6.54
C TYR A 245 -6.12 16.03 7.17
N VAL A 246 -5.99 16.01 8.48
CA VAL A 246 -6.72 15.12 9.36
C VAL A 246 -7.62 15.97 10.22
N ALA A 247 -8.91 15.77 10.07
CA ALA A 247 -9.93 16.49 10.83
C ALA A 247 -10.73 15.49 11.65
N ARG A 248 -10.85 15.75 12.95
CA ARG A 248 -11.76 15.08 13.85
C ARG A 248 -12.90 16.04 14.18
N ILE A 249 -14.13 15.60 13.97
CA ILE A 249 -15.33 16.41 14.19
C ILE A 249 -16.28 15.60 15.08
N LEU A 250 -16.45 16.02 16.32
CA LEU A 250 -17.32 15.37 17.30
C LEU A 250 -18.76 15.90 17.20
N SER A 251 -19.72 15.11 17.66
CA SER A 251 -21.14 15.49 17.69
C SER A 251 -21.43 16.64 18.67
N SER A 252 -20.53 16.92 19.60
CA SER A 252 -20.55 18.11 20.46
C SER A 252 -20.34 19.42 19.69
N GLY A 253 -19.80 19.34 18.46
CA GLY A 253 -19.34 20.48 17.67
C GLY A 253 -17.83 20.73 17.80
N ASP A 254 -17.14 20.03 18.70
CA ASP A 254 -15.69 20.15 18.83
C ASP A 254 -15.01 19.64 17.54
N THR A 255 -14.12 20.48 17.02
CA THR A 255 -13.40 20.19 15.78
C THR A 255 -11.91 20.40 15.99
N GLU A 256 -11.15 19.36 15.69
CA GLU A 256 -9.71 19.41 15.62
C GLU A 256 -9.28 19.20 14.18
N VAL A 257 -8.42 20.08 13.66
CA VAL A 257 -7.87 19.96 12.31
C VAL A 257 -6.36 20.05 12.41
N LEU A 258 -5.69 18.97 12.02
CA LEU A 258 -4.25 18.86 11.92
C LEU A 258 -3.87 18.80 10.44
N ARG A 259 -2.80 19.50 10.05
CA ARG A 259 -2.21 19.28 8.73
C ARG A 259 -1.35 18.03 8.78
N HIS A 260 -1.38 17.25 7.70
CA HIS A 260 -0.53 16.05 7.58
C HIS A 260 0.97 16.36 7.73
N ALA A 261 1.40 17.52 7.25
CA ALA A 261 2.80 17.98 7.35
C ALA A 261 3.25 18.06 8.81
N ASP A 262 2.42 18.68 9.64
CA ASP A 262 2.69 18.89 11.06
C ASP A 262 2.80 17.54 11.79
N TYR A 263 2.01 16.54 11.36
CA TYR A 263 2.09 15.18 11.90
C TYR A 263 3.37 14.44 11.49
N VAL A 264 3.77 14.54 10.21
CA VAL A 264 5.01 13.91 9.74
C VAL A 264 6.23 14.55 10.39
N GLU A 265 6.20 15.86 10.66
CA GLU A 265 7.26 16.54 11.42
C GLU A 265 7.30 16.09 12.89
N LEU A 266 6.15 15.84 13.53
CA LEU A 266 6.10 15.28 14.89
C LEU A 266 6.70 13.86 14.97
N GLU A 267 6.47 12.98 13.98
CA GLU A 267 7.12 11.66 13.92
C GLU A 267 8.64 11.76 13.66
N ARG A 268 9.07 12.78 12.90
CA ARG A 268 10.48 12.98 12.53
C ARG A 268 11.30 13.71 13.60
N ALA A 269 10.65 14.52 14.44
CA ALA A 269 11.31 15.25 15.50
C ALA A 269 11.87 14.28 16.54
N GLN A 270 13.12 13.86 16.34
CA GLN A 270 13.94 13.52 17.50
C GLN A 270 13.97 14.76 18.41
N PRO A 271 13.94 14.60 19.74
CA PRO A 271 13.75 15.72 20.67
C PRO A 271 14.76 16.89 20.56
N ASN A 272 15.80 16.79 19.71
CA ASN A 272 16.89 17.76 19.61
C ASN A 272 17.22 18.26 18.19
N GLU A 273 16.46 17.91 17.14
CA GLU A 273 16.69 18.49 15.80
C GLU A 273 15.59 19.51 15.47
N THR A 274 15.98 20.79 15.42
CA THR A 274 15.15 21.89 14.95
C THR A 274 14.91 21.71 13.44
N THR A 275 13.84 21.00 13.09
CA THR A 275 13.45 20.82 11.69
C THR A 275 12.97 22.16 11.13
N SER A 276 13.71 22.68 10.14
CA SER A 276 13.23 23.73 9.25
C SER A 276 11.91 23.28 8.62
N LEU A 277 10.82 24.03 8.86
CA LEU A 277 9.51 23.83 8.22
C LEU A 277 9.72 23.54 6.73
N PHE A 278 9.52 22.29 6.32
CA PHE A 278 9.69 21.94 4.91
C PHE A 278 8.56 22.59 4.11
N GLU A 279 8.89 23.33 3.05
CA GLU A 279 7.88 23.80 2.11
C GLU A 279 7.14 22.58 1.55
N LEU A 280 5.84 22.49 1.87
CA LEU A 280 4.99 21.45 1.35
C LEU A 280 5.04 21.46 -0.19
N PRO A 281 5.14 20.29 -0.84
CA PRO A 281 4.98 20.21 -2.28
C PRO A 281 3.64 20.81 -2.70
N SER A 282 3.58 21.36 -3.91
CA SER A 282 2.28 21.77 -4.49
C SER A 282 1.27 20.62 -4.44
N ALA A 283 -0.03 20.92 -4.42
CA ALA A 283 -1.08 19.91 -4.31
C ALA A 283 -0.94 18.76 -5.33
N ASP A 284 -0.46 19.07 -6.54
CA ASP A 284 -0.20 18.08 -7.60
C ASP A 284 0.97 17.12 -7.34
N LYS A 285 1.81 17.43 -6.34
CA LYS A 285 2.95 16.63 -5.90
C LYS A 285 2.72 15.95 -4.55
N LEU A 286 1.69 16.33 -3.79
CA LEU A 286 1.39 15.76 -2.47
C LEU A 286 1.20 14.24 -2.53
N GLY A 287 0.45 13.73 -3.49
CA GLY A 287 0.24 12.28 -3.57
C GLY A 287 1.50 11.47 -3.86
N VAL A 288 2.38 11.97 -4.74
CA VAL A 288 3.68 11.34 -4.99
C VAL A 288 4.54 11.40 -3.72
N TYR A 289 4.47 12.50 -2.97
CA TYR A 289 5.13 12.63 -1.68
C TYR A 289 4.62 11.57 -0.68
N TYR A 290 3.31 11.34 -0.54
CA TYR A 290 2.82 10.31 0.39
C TYR A 290 3.23 8.89 0.02
N VAL A 291 3.18 8.53 -1.27
CA VAL A 291 3.65 7.22 -1.73
C VAL A 291 5.14 7.07 -1.44
N SER A 292 5.90 8.12 -1.69
CA SER A 292 7.32 8.18 -1.38
C SER A 292 7.60 8.01 0.10
N GLU A 293 6.90 8.75 0.96
CA GLU A 293 7.02 8.65 2.41
C GLU A 293 6.65 7.26 2.93
N HIS A 294 5.60 6.67 2.38
CA HIS A 294 5.17 5.32 2.74
C HIS A 294 6.24 4.28 2.37
N ILE A 295 6.79 4.37 1.17
CA ILE A 295 7.88 3.49 0.71
C ILE A 295 9.14 3.73 1.55
N ARG A 296 9.50 4.99 1.82
CA ARG A 296 10.62 5.38 2.67
C ARG A 296 10.51 4.77 4.07
N ASN A 297 9.33 4.87 4.69
CA ASN A 297 9.07 4.33 6.02
C ASN A 297 9.10 2.78 6.01
N ALA A 298 8.56 2.15 4.95
CA ALA A 298 8.64 0.70 4.79
C ALA A 298 10.10 0.22 4.70
N ILE A 299 10.92 0.90 3.88
CA ILE A 299 12.37 0.63 3.75
C ILE A 299 13.09 0.83 5.08
N ALA A 300 12.84 1.96 5.75
CA ALA A 300 13.48 2.29 7.01
C ALA A 300 13.19 1.23 8.09
N ARG A 301 11.94 0.81 8.24
CA ARG A 301 11.53 -0.22 9.23
C ARG A 301 12.09 -1.60 8.90
N GLN A 302 12.31 -1.89 7.62
CA GLN A 302 12.90 -3.17 7.20
C GLN A 302 14.38 -3.28 7.55
N PHE A 303 15.12 -2.16 7.53
CA PHE A 303 16.54 -2.13 7.90
C PHE A 303 16.79 -1.73 9.35
N ASN A 304 15.79 -1.16 10.04
CA ASN A 304 15.90 -0.74 11.44
C ASN A 304 14.84 -1.43 12.31
N THR A 305 15.25 -2.51 12.98
CA THR A 305 14.39 -3.31 13.88
C THR A 305 13.97 -2.57 15.15
N ASN A 306 14.56 -1.42 15.46
CA ASN A 306 14.17 -0.61 16.62
C ASN A 306 12.95 0.28 16.33
N LEU A 307 12.55 0.40 15.07
CA LEU A 307 11.34 1.13 14.73
C LEU A 307 10.11 0.24 14.98
N PRO A 308 9.00 0.80 15.53
CA PRO A 308 7.75 0.06 15.69
C PRO A 308 7.33 -0.61 14.37
N GLN A 309 6.94 -1.87 14.38
CA GLN A 309 6.42 -2.49 13.16
C GLN A 309 4.98 -2.04 12.93
N TYR A 310 4.57 -1.94 11.66
CA TYR A 310 3.17 -1.67 11.35
C TYR A 310 2.29 -2.85 11.80
N PRO A 311 1.05 -2.59 12.25
CA PRO A 311 0.11 -3.67 12.52
C PRO A 311 -0.07 -4.54 11.27
N PRO A 312 -0.17 -5.87 11.43
CA PRO A 312 -0.33 -6.78 10.30
C PRO A 312 -1.66 -6.49 9.59
N VAL A 313 -1.64 -6.57 8.27
CA VAL A 313 -2.85 -6.45 7.44
C VAL A 313 -3.40 -7.85 7.19
N ASP A 314 -4.71 -8.05 7.33
CA ASP A 314 -5.36 -9.28 6.90
C ASP A 314 -5.45 -9.32 5.36
N VAL A 315 -4.37 -9.78 4.74
CA VAL A 315 -4.24 -9.86 3.28
C VAL A 315 -5.28 -10.80 2.68
N GLY A 316 -5.60 -11.90 3.38
CA GLY A 316 -6.59 -12.88 2.93
C GLY A 316 -7.98 -12.25 2.85
N ALA A 317 -8.43 -11.59 3.92
CA ALA A 317 -9.69 -10.86 3.92
C ALA A 317 -9.75 -9.76 2.86
N ALA A 318 -8.66 -9.01 2.68
CA ALA A 318 -8.60 -7.95 1.66
C ALA A 318 -8.72 -8.51 0.25
N LEU A 319 -8.04 -9.63 -0.05
CA LEU A 319 -8.13 -10.31 -1.34
C LEU A 319 -9.50 -10.95 -1.58
N SER A 320 -10.11 -11.57 -0.57
CA SER A 320 -11.47 -12.09 -0.68
C SER A 320 -12.48 -10.97 -1.01
N LEU A 321 -12.33 -9.80 -0.40
CA LEU A 321 -13.15 -8.63 -0.71
C LEU A 321 -12.91 -8.13 -2.15
N MET A 322 -11.64 -8.01 -2.59
CA MET A 322 -11.32 -7.67 -3.99
C MET A 322 -11.93 -8.65 -5.00
N HIS A 323 -11.90 -9.95 -4.69
CA HIS A 323 -12.49 -10.97 -5.55
C HIS A 323 -14.01 -10.86 -5.60
N ALA A 324 -14.67 -10.57 -4.48
CA ALA A 324 -16.11 -10.33 -4.43
C ALA A 324 -16.51 -9.10 -5.24
N ILE A 325 -15.72 -8.01 -5.15
CA ILE A 325 -15.87 -6.82 -5.99
C ILE A 325 -15.78 -7.18 -7.48
N SER A 326 -14.74 -7.93 -7.86
CA SER A 326 -14.52 -8.37 -9.24
C SER A 326 -15.68 -9.22 -9.76
N LEU A 327 -16.15 -10.18 -8.98
CA LEU A 327 -17.28 -11.03 -9.33
C LEU A 327 -18.58 -10.23 -9.43
N SER A 328 -18.86 -9.37 -8.45
CA SER A 328 -20.05 -8.51 -8.41
C SER A 328 -20.12 -7.60 -9.64
N SER A 329 -18.99 -7.03 -10.06
CA SER A 329 -18.93 -6.18 -11.25
C SER A 329 -19.30 -6.93 -12.55
N ARG A 330 -19.06 -8.24 -12.61
CA ARG A 330 -19.36 -9.10 -13.76
C ARG A 330 -20.79 -9.61 -13.71
N THR A 331 -21.26 -10.06 -12.55
CA THR A 331 -22.58 -10.67 -12.35
C THR A 331 -23.69 -9.64 -12.17
N ARG A 332 -23.33 -8.40 -11.78
CA ARG A 332 -24.25 -7.34 -11.33
C ARG A 332 -25.13 -7.78 -10.16
N GLN A 333 -24.63 -8.71 -9.34
CA GLN A 333 -25.29 -9.24 -8.16
C GLN A 333 -24.46 -8.88 -6.92
N PRO A 334 -25.08 -8.78 -5.72
CA PRO A 334 -24.33 -8.75 -4.47
C PRO A 334 -23.52 -10.04 -4.29
N GLU A 335 -22.25 -9.91 -3.91
CA GLU A 335 -21.37 -11.06 -3.66
C GLU A 335 -20.88 -11.04 -2.20
N SER A 336 -20.58 -12.21 -1.64
CA SER A 336 -20.08 -12.32 -0.27
C SER A 336 -18.57 -12.61 -0.24
N PRO A 337 -17.74 -11.72 0.35
CA PRO A 337 -16.32 -11.99 0.59
C PRO A 337 -16.09 -13.25 1.42
N ARG A 338 -16.98 -13.55 2.37
CA ARG A 338 -16.89 -14.75 3.22
C ARG A 338 -17.04 -16.03 2.43
N SER A 339 -17.96 -16.07 1.47
CA SER A 339 -18.11 -17.22 0.57
C SER A 339 -16.84 -17.47 -0.24
N ILE A 340 -16.17 -16.40 -0.69
CA ILE A 340 -14.90 -16.52 -1.42
C ILE A 340 -13.77 -17.03 -0.53
N ALA A 341 -13.65 -16.52 0.70
CA ALA A 341 -12.70 -17.03 1.68
C ALA A 341 -12.94 -18.52 2.01
N ALA A 342 -14.20 -18.93 2.15
CA ALA A 342 -14.56 -20.33 2.40
C ALA A 342 -14.21 -21.25 1.22
N MET A 343 -14.38 -20.77 -0.02
CA MET A 343 -13.99 -21.52 -1.22
C MET A 343 -12.47 -21.64 -1.35
N SER A 344 -11.70 -20.64 -0.89
CA SER A 344 -10.23 -20.74 -0.94
C SER A 344 -9.69 -21.70 0.11
N SER A 345 -10.33 -21.84 1.28
CA SER A 345 -9.86 -22.76 2.32
C SER A 345 -10.25 -24.24 2.13
N ALA A 346 -10.99 -24.58 1.08
CA ALA A 346 -11.44 -25.95 0.78
C ALA A 346 -10.43 -26.72 -0.08
#